data_AF-A0A5B7G357-F1
#
_entry.id   AF-A0A5B7G357-F1
#
_cell.length_a   1.000
_cell.length_b   1.000
_cell.length_c   1.000
_cell.angle_alpha   90.00
_cell.angle_beta   90.00
_cell.angle_gamma   90.00
#
_symmetry.space_group_name_H-M   'P 1'
#
loop_
_entity.id
_entity.type
_entity.pdbx_description
1 polymer ?
#
loop_
_entity_poly.entity_id
_entity_poly.type
_entity_poly.pdbx_seq_one_letter_code
_entity_poly.pdbx_strand_id
1 'polypeptide(L)'
;MGNADTKLHFRKAVVQLTTKTQVRGEPIDAGDDHFWEQFWGEHVQSVQDVFALIPAAEIRSLREEAPSNLATLCYKAVERLVRAADTGCSTQPEQQVVLNCVRILTRVLPYIFEDPDWRGFFWSSLPASGDEGESVPLAHSLIHALCDLLFCPDFTVTPNKKTGPVSTPLFLLLVVVVSSSSSSSSSS
;
A
#
# COMPACT_ATOMS: atom_id res chain seq x y z
N MET A 1 -18.33 17.84 -9.63
CA MET A 1 -17.16 17.56 -10.52
C MET A 1 -15.94 17.17 -9.67
N GLY A 2 -16.01 16.15 -8.81
CA GLY A 2 -14.97 15.94 -7.77
C GLY A 2 -14.39 14.53 -7.65
N ASN A 3 -14.81 13.58 -8.48
CA ASN A 3 -14.36 12.18 -8.38
C ASN A 3 -13.69 11.68 -9.67
N ALA A 4 -14.14 12.15 -10.85
CA ALA A 4 -13.56 11.77 -12.13
C ALA A 4 -12.15 12.35 -12.33
N ASP A 5 -11.96 13.64 -12.04
CA ASP A 5 -10.66 14.33 -12.13
C ASP A 5 -9.62 13.71 -11.17
N THR A 6 -10.10 13.32 -10.00
CA THR A 6 -9.34 12.74 -8.89
C THR A 6 -8.85 11.33 -9.27
N LYS A 7 -9.72 10.48 -9.82
CA LYS A 7 -9.32 9.16 -10.36
C LYS A 7 -8.38 9.27 -11.56
N LEU A 8 -8.58 10.27 -12.41
CA LEU A 8 -7.68 10.55 -13.53
C LEU A 8 -6.27 10.93 -13.06
N HIS A 9 -6.16 11.71 -11.99
CA HIS A 9 -4.88 12.08 -11.40
C HIS A 9 -4.12 10.86 -10.87
N PHE A 10 -4.78 10.03 -10.07
CA PHE A 10 -4.20 8.76 -9.59
C PHE A 10 -3.77 7.86 -10.75
N ARG A 11 -4.61 7.71 -11.77
CA ARG A 11 -4.29 6.91 -12.95
C ARG A 11 -3.05 7.44 -13.68
N LYS A 12 -2.91 8.76 -13.84
CA LYS A 12 -1.72 9.38 -14.43
C LYS A 12 -0.47 9.09 -13.60
N ALA A 13 -0.55 9.16 -12.27
CA ALA A 13 0.56 8.82 -11.38
C ALA A 13 1.01 7.36 -11.57
N VAL A 14 0.05 6.42 -11.66
CA VAL A 14 0.33 4.99 -11.93
C VAL A 14 1.06 4.82 -13.27
N VAL A 15 0.59 5.45 -14.36
CA VAL A 15 1.27 5.37 -15.66
C VAL A 15 2.69 5.96 -15.59
N GLN A 16 2.88 7.03 -14.84
CA GLN A 16 4.18 7.69 -14.68
C GLN A 16 5.22 6.82 -13.98
N LEU A 17 4.81 5.86 -13.13
CA LEU A 17 5.74 4.94 -12.46
C LEU A 17 6.58 4.14 -13.47
N THR A 18 6.04 3.81 -14.64
CA THR A 18 6.77 3.06 -15.66
C THR A 18 7.32 3.97 -16.76
N THR A 19 6.50 4.93 -17.22
CA THR A 19 6.87 5.77 -18.39
C THR A 19 7.99 6.77 -18.10
N LYS A 20 8.10 7.34 -16.90
CA LYS A 20 9.20 8.29 -16.60
C LYS A 20 10.57 7.61 -16.71
N THR A 21 10.67 6.37 -16.22
CA THR A 21 11.90 5.58 -16.29
C THR A 21 12.21 5.16 -17.71
N GLN A 22 11.21 4.72 -18.49
CA GLN A 22 11.43 4.40 -19.91
C GLN A 22 11.86 5.60 -20.76
N VAL A 23 11.34 6.80 -20.47
CA VAL A 23 11.64 8.02 -21.25
C VAL A 23 12.95 8.67 -20.84
N ARG A 24 13.28 8.70 -19.54
CA ARG A 24 14.43 9.44 -19.00
C ARG A 24 15.60 8.55 -18.58
N GLY A 25 15.41 7.24 -18.49
CA GLY A 25 16.41 6.29 -18.00
C GLY A 25 16.64 6.33 -16.48
N GLU A 26 15.93 7.21 -15.75
CA GLU A 26 16.12 7.42 -14.32
C GLU A 26 14.84 7.08 -13.53
N PRO A 27 14.97 6.53 -12.31
CA PRO A 27 13.84 6.36 -11.41
C PRO A 27 13.30 7.72 -10.96
N ILE A 28 12.06 7.71 -10.47
CA ILE A 28 11.46 8.89 -9.86
C ILE A 28 12.17 9.15 -8.53
N ASP A 29 12.53 10.41 -8.27
CA ASP A 29 13.18 10.81 -7.04
C ASP A 29 12.34 10.39 -5.82
N ALA A 30 12.96 9.66 -4.89
CA ALA A 30 12.32 9.27 -3.65
C ALA A 30 11.99 10.47 -2.75
N GLY A 31 12.67 11.61 -2.96
CA GLY A 31 12.38 12.90 -2.32
C GLY A 31 11.25 13.71 -2.95
N ASP A 32 10.69 13.29 -4.09
CA ASP A 32 9.55 13.97 -4.73
C ASP A 32 8.24 13.64 -4.00
N ASP A 33 8.09 14.14 -2.78
CA ASP A 33 6.91 13.88 -1.95
C ASP A 33 5.61 14.32 -2.65
N HIS A 34 5.65 15.38 -3.46
CA HIS A 34 4.49 15.82 -4.24
C HIS A 34 4.03 14.76 -5.24
N PHE A 35 4.95 14.00 -5.86
CA PHE A 35 4.60 12.84 -6.68
C PHE A 35 4.03 11.69 -5.84
N TRP A 36 4.68 11.34 -4.74
CA TRP A 36 4.28 10.18 -3.94
C TRP A 36 2.97 10.40 -3.20
N GLU A 37 2.65 11.62 -2.77
CA GLU A 37 1.38 11.94 -2.08
C GLU A 37 0.12 11.63 -2.91
N GLN A 38 0.26 11.55 -4.24
CA GLN A 38 -0.85 11.27 -5.15
C GLN A 38 -1.47 9.88 -4.94
N PHE A 39 -0.72 8.93 -4.34
CA PHE A 39 -1.15 7.55 -4.12
C PHE A 39 -2.01 7.36 -2.88
N TRP A 40 -1.94 8.27 -1.90
CA TRP A 40 -2.57 8.06 -0.58
C TRP A 40 -3.73 9.01 -0.28
N GLY A 41 -3.84 10.13 -1.02
CA GLY A 41 -4.91 11.11 -0.87
C GLY A 41 -6.31 10.58 -1.23
N GLU A 42 -7.31 11.46 -1.20
CA GLU A 42 -8.75 11.15 -1.32
C GLU A 42 -9.23 10.50 -2.64
N HIS A 43 -8.30 10.21 -3.55
CA HIS A 43 -8.55 9.74 -4.92
C HIS A 43 -9.05 8.30 -5.01
N VAL A 44 -8.80 7.50 -3.96
CA VAL A 44 -9.21 6.11 -3.85
C VAL A 44 -10.11 5.97 -2.63
N GLN A 45 -11.36 5.55 -2.86
CA GLN A 45 -12.35 5.39 -1.78
C GLN A 45 -12.59 3.91 -1.43
N SER A 46 -12.18 2.99 -2.30
CA SER A 46 -12.45 1.56 -2.16
C SER A 46 -11.32 0.69 -2.70
N VAL A 47 -11.29 -0.59 -2.30
CA VAL A 47 -10.36 -1.57 -2.87
C VAL A 47 -10.66 -1.82 -4.35
N GLN A 48 -11.94 -1.77 -4.75
CA GLN A 48 -12.38 -1.93 -6.13
C GLN A 48 -11.79 -0.84 -7.04
N ASP A 49 -11.72 0.41 -6.54
CA ASP A 49 -11.08 1.51 -7.29
C ASP A 49 -9.60 1.23 -7.54
N VAL A 50 -8.85 0.77 -6.52
CA VAL A 50 -7.42 0.43 -6.71
C VAL A 50 -7.25 -0.68 -7.74
N PHE A 51 -8.07 -1.72 -7.67
CA PHE A 51 -7.99 -2.85 -8.60
C PHE A 51 -8.32 -2.43 -10.04
N ALA A 52 -9.25 -1.49 -10.23
CA ALA A 52 -9.57 -0.93 -11.53
C ALA A 52 -8.49 0.03 -12.04
N LEU A 53 -7.90 0.85 -11.17
CA LEU A 53 -6.94 1.89 -11.52
C LEU A 53 -5.50 1.37 -11.67
N ILE A 54 -5.18 0.20 -11.08
CA ILE A 54 -3.88 -0.47 -11.19
C ILE A 54 -4.07 -1.90 -11.75
N PRO A 55 -4.12 -2.06 -13.07
CA PRO A 55 -4.24 -3.37 -13.72
C PRO A 55 -3.05 -4.29 -13.43
N ALA A 56 -3.29 -5.61 -13.46
CA ALA A 56 -2.26 -6.60 -13.12
C ALA A 56 -1.07 -6.55 -14.10
N ALA A 57 -1.36 -6.36 -15.39
CA ALA A 57 -0.35 -6.22 -16.41
C ALA A 57 0.60 -5.04 -16.13
N GLU A 58 0.06 -3.91 -15.65
CA GLU A 58 0.87 -2.72 -15.35
C GLU A 58 1.79 -2.93 -14.16
N ILE A 59 1.36 -3.69 -13.15
CA ILE A 59 2.22 -4.01 -12.00
C ILE A 59 3.38 -4.90 -12.44
N ARG A 60 3.14 -5.88 -13.32
CA ARG A 60 4.19 -6.73 -13.89
C ARG A 60 5.15 -5.92 -14.76
N SER A 61 4.63 -5.07 -15.65
CA SER A 61 5.47 -4.16 -16.44
C SER A 61 6.26 -3.20 -15.56
N LEU A 62 5.67 -2.67 -14.48
CA LEU A 62 6.37 -1.82 -13.52
C LEU A 62 7.50 -2.59 -12.80
N ARG A 63 7.25 -3.84 -12.41
CA ARG A 63 8.26 -4.72 -11.79
C ARG A 63 9.45 -4.97 -12.72
N GLU A 64 9.20 -5.16 -14.01
CA GLU A 64 10.22 -5.49 -15.02
C GLU A 64 10.97 -4.24 -15.52
N GLU A 65 10.25 -3.16 -15.80
CA GLU A 65 10.77 -1.98 -16.49
C GLU A 65 11.23 -0.87 -15.54
N ALA A 66 10.67 -0.81 -14.33
CA ALA A 66 11.01 0.22 -13.34
C ALA A 66 10.95 -0.33 -11.89
N PRO A 67 11.74 -1.38 -11.57
CA PRO A 67 11.75 -2.02 -10.25
C PRO A 67 12.05 -1.05 -9.10
N SER A 68 12.93 -0.07 -9.32
CA SER A 68 13.24 0.96 -8.31
C SER A 68 12.03 1.80 -7.92
N ASN A 69 11.14 2.14 -8.86
CA ASN A 69 9.93 2.90 -8.55
C ASN A 69 8.92 2.05 -7.79
N LEU A 70 8.82 0.76 -8.11
CA LEU A 70 8.00 -0.20 -7.37
C LEU A 70 8.49 -0.36 -5.93
N ALA A 71 9.80 -0.49 -5.75
CA ALA A 71 10.45 -0.54 -4.44
C ALA A 71 10.15 0.73 -3.62
N THR A 72 10.35 1.91 -4.20
CA THR A 72 10.05 3.19 -3.55
C THR A 72 8.57 3.34 -3.19
N LEU A 73 7.65 2.89 -4.05
CA LEU A 73 6.22 2.88 -3.74
C LEU A 73 5.92 2.02 -2.50
N CYS A 74 6.51 0.83 -2.41
CA CYS A 74 6.38 -0.04 -1.25
C CYS A 74 6.99 0.61 0.00
N TYR A 75 8.20 1.18 -0.08
CA TYR A 75 8.84 1.86 1.04
C TYR A 75 7.99 3.01 1.58
N LYS A 76 7.52 3.89 0.70
CA LYS A 76 6.68 5.04 1.05
C LYS A 76 5.34 4.62 1.67
N ALA A 77 4.77 3.49 1.23
CA ALA A 77 3.56 2.93 1.84
C ALA A 77 3.84 2.42 3.26
N VAL A 78 4.91 1.63 3.45
CA VAL A 78 5.28 1.07 4.76
C VAL A 78 5.66 2.18 5.74
N GLU A 79 6.44 3.17 5.31
CA GLU A 79 6.81 4.34 6.12
C GLU A 79 5.57 5.07 6.68
N ARG A 80 4.52 5.22 5.86
CA ARG A 80 3.25 5.82 6.29
C ARG A 80 2.50 4.96 7.29
N LEU A 81 2.51 3.63 7.11
CA LEU A 81 1.89 2.71 8.07
C LEU A 81 2.60 2.78 9.43
N VAL A 82 3.94 2.77 9.44
CA VAL A 82 4.74 2.91 10.66
C VAL A 82 4.42 4.23 11.36
N ARG A 83 4.46 5.34 10.62
CA ARG A 83 4.14 6.66 11.18
C ARG A 83 2.71 6.71 11.78
N ALA A 84 1.73 6.10 11.11
CA ALA A 84 0.36 6.08 11.60
C ALA A 84 0.17 5.19 12.83
N ALA A 85 0.93 4.10 12.93
CA ALA A 85 0.98 3.26 14.13
C ALA A 85 1.56 4.05 15.32
N ASP A 86 2.64 4.81 15.09
CA ASP A 86 3.28 5.63 16.13
C ASP A 86 2.38 6.77 16.63
N THR A 87 1.60 7.39 15.75
CA THR A 87 0.71 8.52 16.11
C THR A 87 -0.71 8.10 16.51
N GLY A 88 -1.06 6.82 16.38
CA GLY A 88 -2.37 6.29 16.74
C GLY A 88 -3.51 6.64 15.77
N CYS A 89 -3.22 7.09 14.55
CA CYS A 89 -4.19 7.22 13.44
C CYS A 89 -5.54 7.89 13.82
N SER A 90 -5.45 9.05 14.49
CA SER A 90 -6.59 9.65 15.21
C SER A 90 -7.58 10.43 14.33
N THR A 91 -7.19 10.80 13.10
CA THR A 91 -8.01 11.64 12.23
C THR A 91 -8.53 10.87 11.00
N GLN A 92 -9.72 11.23 10.50
CA GLN A 92 -10.28 10.61 9.30
C GLN A 92 -9.36 10.67 8.06
N PRO A 93 -8.66 11.80 7.77
CA PRO A 93 -7.70 11.85 6.67
C PRO A 93 -6.53 10.88 6.83
N GLU A 94 -5.96 10.76 8.04
CA GLU A 94 -4.89 9.79 8.33
C GLU A 94 -5.38 8.35 8.14
N GLN A 95 -6.59 8.05 8.61
CA GLN A 95 -7.21 6.74 8.42
C GLN A 95 -7.39 6.39 6.93
N GLN A 96 -7.77 7.37 6.10
CA GLN A 96 -7.85 7.14 4.65
C GLN A 96 -6.48 6.90 4.02
N VAL A 97 -5.44 7.64 4.43
CA VAL A 97 -4.06 7.41 3.98
C VAL A 97 -3.62 5.98 4.31
N VAL A 98 -3.85 5.53 5.54
CA VAL A 98 -3.54 4.15 5.98
C VAL A 98 -4.29 3.13 5.13
N LEU A 99 -5.60 3.29 4.96
CA LEU A 99 -6.42 2.38 4.16
C LEU A 99 -5.92 2.31 2.70
N ASN A 100 -5.52 3.44 2.11
CA ASN A 100 -4.98 3.48 0.76
C ASN A 100 -3.61 2.81 0.65
N CYS A 101 -2.72 3.00 1.63
CA CYS A 101 -1.45 2.27 1.72
C CYS A 101 -1.70 0.75 1.75
N VAL A 102 -2.60 0.28 2.62
CA VAL A 102 -2.95 -1.16 2.72
C VAL A 102 -3.56 -1.68 1.42
N ARG A 103 -4.46 -0.94 0.78
CA ARG A 103 -5.09 -1.34 -0.49
C ARG A 103 -4.06 -1.47 -1.61
N ILE A 104 -3.13 -0.51 -1.72
CA ILE A 104 -2.06 -0.54 -2.74
C ILE A 104 -1.10 -1.70 -2.48
N LEU A 105 -0.63 -1.89 -1.24
CA LEU A 105 0.22 -3.01 -0.88
C LEU A 105 -0.47 -4.35 -1.18
N THR A 106 -1.73 -4.49 -0.78
CA THR A 106 -2.55 -5.68 -1.08
C THR A 106 -2.66 -5.93 -2.59
N ARG A 107 -2.74 -4.86 -3.38
CA ARG A 107 -2.82 -4.95 -4.84
C ARG A 107 -1.50 -5.38 -5.47
N VAL A 108 -0.38 -4.86 -4.97
CA VAL A 108 0.95 -4.96 -5.60
C VAL A 108 1.72 -6.20 -5.14
N LEU A 109 1.67 -6.53 -3.85
CA LEU A 109 2.47 -7.62 -3.26
C LEU A 109 2.33 -8.97 -3.97
N PRO A 110 1.12 -9.43 -4.36
CA PRO A 110 0.98 -10.71 -5.05
C PRO A 110 1.82 -10.79 -6.33
N TYR A 111 1.96 -9.68 -7.06
CA TYR A 111 2.73 -9.61 -8.30
C TYR A 111 4.22 -9.40 -8.04
N ILE A 112 4.61 -8.76 -6.94
CA ILE A 112 6.03 -8.74 -6.54
C ILE A 112 6.53 -10.17 -6.31
N PHE A 113 5.76 -10.99 -5.60
CA PHE A 113 6.16 -12.36 -5.26
C PHE A 113 6.07 -13.39 -6.40
N GLU A 114 5.56 -13.00 -7.58
CA GLU A 114 5.69 -13.83 -8.78
C GLU A 114 7.15 -13.94 -9.25
N ASP A 115 8.00 -12.96 -8.90
CA ASP A 115 9.41 -12.92 -9.26
C ASP A 115 10.30 -13.32 -8.07
N PRO A 116 11.09 -14.40 -8.16
CA PRO A 116 11.95 -14.84 -7.08
C PRO A 116 13.04 -13.83 -6.69
N ASP A 117 13.47 -12.95 -7.60
CA ASP A 117 14.54 -11.98 -7.36
C ASP A 117 14.10 -10.90 -6.35
N TRP A 118 12.78 -10.70 -6.22
CA TRP A 118 12.19 -9.78 -5.25
C TRP A 118 12.14 -10.32 -3.82
N ARG A 119 12.49 -11.59 -3.57
CA ARG A 119 12.43 -12.16 -2.21
C ARG A 119 13.32 -11.42 -1.21
N GLY A 120 14.49 -10.94 -1.66
CA GLY A 120 15.43 -10.20 -0.82
C GLY A 120 14.95 -8.80 -0.44
N PHE A 121 14.08 -8.20 -1.26
CA PHE A 121 13.63 -6.81 -1.09
C PHE A 121 13.03 -6.54 0.30
N PHE A 122 12.13 -7.39 0.78
CA PHE A 122 11.48 -7.20 2.08
C PHE A 122 12.40 -7.46 3.29
N TRP A 123 13.53 -8.13 3.06
CA TRP A 123 14.55 -8.34 4.10
C TRP A 123 15.57 -7.20 4.15
N SER A 124 15.49 -6.24 3.23
CA SER A 124 16.31 -5.03 3.24
C SER A 124 15.69 -3.94 4.12
N SER A 125 16.51 -2.97 4.55
CA SER A 125 16.13 -1.95 5.51
C SER A 125 15.63 -0.68 4.83
N LEU A 126 14.76 0.06 5.51
CA LEU A 126 14.31 1.38 5.05
C LEU A 126 15.50 2.35 4.98
N PRO A 127 15.62 3.19 3.94
CA PRO A 127 16.76 4.09 3.73
C PRO A 127 16.90 5.26 4.73
N ALA A 128 16.21 5.23 5.88
CA ALA A 128 16.11 6.34 6.83
C ALA A 128 16.75 6.08 8.21
N SER A 129 17.26 4.87 8.48
CA SER A 129 17.96 4.59 9.74
C SER A 129 19.46 4.84 9.55
N GLY A 130 19.88 6.10 9.71
CA GLY A 130 21.30 6.50 9.77
C GLY A 130 22.01 6.04 11.05
N ASP A 131 21.61 4.90 11.62
CA ASP A 131 22.14 4.35 12.86
C ASP A 131 22.82 3.03 12.53
N GLU A 132 24.09 2.88 12.91
CA GLU A 132 24.93 1.68 12.67
C GLU A 132 24.50 0.46 13.53
N GLY A 133 23.22 0.38 13.89
CA GLY A 133 22.59 -0.76 14.56
C GLY A 133 21.99 -1.77 13.57
N GLU A 134 21.56 -2.93 14.07
CA GLU A 134 20.83 -3.94 13.29
C GLU A 134 19.68 -3.28 12.50
N SER A 135 19.84 -3.20 11.19
CA SER A 135 18.96 -2.43 10.34
C SER A 135 17.64 -3.17 10.17
N VAL A 136 16.55 -2.63 10.74
CA VAL A 136 15.25 -3.30 10.79
C VAL A 136 14.73 -3.59 9.37
N PRO A 137 14.43 -4.86 9.02
CA PRO A 137 13.91 -5.21 7.70
C PRO A 137 12.54 -4.60 7.41
N LEU A 138 12.27 -4.28 6.14
CA LEU A 138 10.99 -3.74 5.69
C LEU A 138 9.81 -4.64 6.09
N ALA A 139 9.98 -5.97 6.00
CA ALA A 139 8.99 -6.95 6.43
C ALA A 139 8.64 -6.79 7.92
N HIS A 140 9.65 -6.57 8.77
CA HIS A 140 9.44 -6.39 10.19
C HIS A 140 8.62 -5.13 10.45
N SER A 141 9.04 -4.00 9.88
CA SER A 141 8.33 -2.72 10.02
C SER A 141 6.89 -2.79 9.51
N LEU A 142 6.67 -3.46 8.37
CA LEU A 142 5.33 -3.64 7.81
C LEU A 142 4.44 -4.48 8.73
N ILE A 143 4.91 -5.65 9.17
CA ILE A 143 4.09 -6.53 10.02
C ILE A 143 3.83 -5.88 11.38
N HIS A 144 4.83 -5.25 12.00
CA HIS A 144 4.67 -4.55 13.27
C HIS A 144 3.63 -3.44 13.17
N ALA A 145 3.76 -2.55 12.18
CA ALA A 145 2.82 -1.46 11.98
C ALA A 145 1.39 -1.96 11.71
N LEU A 146 1.24 -3.01 10.90
CA LEU A 146 -0.07 -3.62 10.66
C LEU A 146 -0.67 -4.23 11.93
N CYS A 147 0.13 -4.89 12.76
CA CYS A 147 -0.32 -5.43 14.04
C CYS A 147 -0.85 -4.32 14.97
N ASP A 148 -0.13 -3.20 15.10
CA ASP A 148 -0.58 -2.07 15.92
C ASP A 148 -1.85 -1.44 15.36
N LEU A 149 -1.88 -1.18 14.05
CA LEU A 149 -3.03 -0.58 13.37
C LEU A 149 -4.27 -1.47 13.42
N LEU A 150 -4.12 -2.80 13.47
CA LEU A 150 -5.24 -3.73 13.60
C LEU A 150 -5.98 -3.60 14.94
N PHE A 151 -5.29 -3.16 15.98
CA PHE A 151 -5.88 -2.97 17.32
C PHE A 151 -5.96 -1.49 17.73
N CYS A 152 -5.86 -0.58 16.76
CA CYS A 152 -5.90 0.86 17.00
C CYS A 152 -7.30 1.33 17.44
N PRO A 153 -7.43 1.91 18.65
CA PRO A 153 -8.69 2.49 19.12
C PRO A 153 -9.21 3.57 18.18
N ASP A 154 -10.53 3.66 18.04
CA ASP A 154 -11.22 4.65 17.20
C ASP A 154 -10.85 4.60 15.69
N PHE A 155 -10.11 3.58 15.27
CA PHE A 155 -9.84 3.25 13.87
C PHE A 155 -10.34 1.84 13.52
N THR A 156 -9.74 0.79 14.06
CA THR A 156 -10.14 -0.61 13.81
C THR A 156 -10.87 -1.24 14.99
N VAL A 157 -10.66 -0.70 16.19
CA VAL A 157 -11.34 -1.13 17.41
C VAL A 157 -12.31 -0.05 17.86
N THR A 158 -13.60 -0.32 17.73
CA THR A 158 -14.64 0.55 18.28
C THR A 158 -14.69 0.35 19.80
N PRO A 159 -14.58 1.42 20.62
CA PRO A 159 -14.77 1.28 22.07
C PRO A 159 -16.18 0.74 22.34
N ASN A 160 -16.29 -0.24 23.24
CA ASN A 160 -17.55 -0.90 23.56
C ASN A 160 -18.53 0.05 24.27
N LYS A 161 -19.18 0.93 23.50
CA LYS A 161 -20.37 1.66 23.94
C LYS A 161 -21.56 0.75 23.68
N LYS A 162 -22.25 0.32 24.76
CA LYS A 162 -23.52 -0.42 24.70
C LYS A 162 -24.50 0.30 23.77
N THR A 163 -24.57 -0.07 22.50
CA THR A 163 -25.52 0.50 21.54
C THR A 163 -25.76 -0.43 20.36
N GLY A 164 -26.97 -1.00 20.31
CA GLY A 164 -27.71 -1.33 19.08
C GLY A 164 -27.15 -2.39 18.12
N PRO A 165 -27.94 -2.83 17.12
CA PRO A 165 -27.60 -3.98 16.30
C PRO A 165 -26.45 -3.65 15.34
N VAL A 166 -25.29 -4.26 15.67
CA VAL A 166 -24.13 -4.62 14.84
C VAL A 166 -24.07 -4.04 13.41
N SER A 167 -23.25 -2.99 13.25
CA SER A 167 -22.59 -2.72 11.98
C SER A 167 -21.28 -3.52 11.95
N THR A 168 -21.09 -4.32 10.90
CA THR A 168 -19.98 -5.26 10.74
C THR A 168 -18.61 -4.57 10.83
N PRO A 169 -17.70 -5.00 11.73
CA PRO A 169 -16.36 -4.43 11.83
C PRO A 169 -15.47 -4.88 10.66
N LEU A 170 -14.51 -4.03 10.30
CA LEU A 170 -13.50 -4.19 9.24
C LEU A 170 -12.65 -5.48 9.32
N PHE A 171 -12.80 -6.29 10.37
CA PHE A 171 -12.10 -7.56 10.57
C PHE A 171 -12.27 -8.56 9.41
N LEU A 172 -13.33 -8.40 8.61
CA LEU A 172 -13.58 -9.22 7.42
C LEU A 172 -12.67 -8.90 6.22
N LEU A 173 -12.08 -7.70 6.12
CA LEU A 173 -11.29 -7.34 4.94
C LEU A 173 -9.94 -8.08 4.88
N LEU A 174 -9.32 -8.36 6.03
CA LEU A 174 -8.05 -9.10 6.07
C LEU A 174 -8.26 -10.60 5.76
N VAL A 175 -9.44 -11.15 6.11
CA VAL A 175 -9.79 -12.55 5.81
C VAL A 175 -10.24 -12.76 4.36
N VAL A 176 -10.90 -11.76 3.75
CA VAL A 176 -11.38 -11.86 2.35
C VAL A 176 -10.23 -11.81 1.34
N VAL A 177 -9.16 -11.07 1.63
CA VAL A 177 -7.97 -11.02 0.76
C VAL A 177 -7.25 -12.37 0.75
N VAL A 178 -7.12 -13.05 1.90
CA VAL A 178 -6.49 -14.37 1.96
C VAL A 178 -7.38 -15.46 1.32
N SER A 179 -8.70 -15.34 1.44
CA SER A 179 -9.63 -16.34 0.90
C SER A 179 -9.77 -16.28 -0.64
N SER A 180 -9.52 -15.13 -1.26
CA SER A 180 -9.70 -14.97 -2.71
C SER A 180 -8.56 -15.56 -3.55
N SER A 181 -7.41 -15.87 -2.94
CA SER A 181 -6.26 -16.50 -3.62
C SER A 181 -6.35 -18.03 -3.73
N SER A 182 -7.35 -18.66 -3.11
CA SER A 182 -7.45 -20.13 -3.07
C SER A 182 -8.38 -20.75 -4.14
N SER A 183 -9.04 -19.95 -4.99
CA SER A 183 -10.09 -20.45 -5.89
C SER A 183 -9.66 -20.68 -7.35
N SER A 184 -8.36 -20.64 -7.66
CA SER A 184 -7.87 -20.73 -9.05
C SER A 184 -6.94 -21.92 -9.26
N SER A 185 -7.30 -23.13 -8.83
CA SER A 185 -6.54 -24.36 -9.16
C SER A 185 -7.40 -25.61 -8.96
N SER A 186 -8.35 -25.90 -9.84
CA SER A 186 -8.96 -27.24 -10.03
C SER A 186 -9.90 -27.25 -11.25
N SER A 187 -9.32 -27.28 -12.46
CA SER A 187 -10.01 -27.77 -13.66
C SER A 187 -8.98 -28.38 -14.60
N SER A 188 -8.69 -29.66 -14.41
CA SER A 188 -8.12 -30.56 -15.42
C SER A 188 -8.70 -31.95 -15.16
#